data_AF-A0AAD4BTU8-F1
#
_entry.id   AF-A0AAD4BTU8-F1
#
_cell.length_a   1.000
_cell.length_b   1.000
_cell.length_c   1.000
_cell.angle_alpha   90.00
_cell.angle_beta   90.00
_cell.angle_gamma   90.00
#
_symmetry.space_group_name_H-M   'P 1'
#
loop_
_entity.id
_entity.type
_entity.pdbx_description
1 polymer ?
#
loop_
_entity_poly.entity_id
_entity_poly.type
_entity_poly.pdbx_seq_one_letter_code
_entity_poly.pdbx_strand_id
1 'polypeptide(L)'
;MSAHHLEGGEGAIQSKGPGHRTRNNVAALLKMKIVQPRAIAYIAVQVHFALSSASSWAVVDEDFNYKEFYLNIVDYLEAPSSPEKAAEIKNLLLWWNRVVFGRRSVAEYRPLQAESLSVARSRK
;
A
#
# COMPACT_ATOMS: atom_id res chain seq x y z
N MET A 1 8.84 72.96 2.64
CA MET A 1 9.25 72.01 1.59
C MET A 1 9.75 70.75 2.30
N SER A 2 8.91 69.73 2.26
CA SER A 2 9.10 68.44 2.94
C SER A 2 10.20 67.62 2.28
N ALA A 3 11.04 66.98 3.09
CA ALA A 3 11.83 65.82 2.69
C ALA A 3 11.69 64.77 3.80
N HIS A 4 11.25 63.60 3.38
CA HIS A 4 10.73 62.53 4.21
C HIS A 4 11.83 61.76 4.94
N HIS A 5 11.50 61.47 6.19
CA HIS A 5 11.90 60.33 7.00
C HIS A 5 11.97 59.03 6.17
N LEU A 6 13.15 58.41 6.08
CA LEU A 6 13.34 57.06 5.55
C LEU A 6 13.65 56.14 6.73
N GLU A 7 12.59 55.50 7.23
CA GLU A 7 12.66 54.34 8.11
C GLU A 7 13.14 53.14 7.30
N GLY A 8 14.29 52.58 7.69
CA GLY A 8 14.81 51.32 7.14
C GLY A 8 14.03 50.15 7.72
N GLY A 9 13.13 49.59 6.91
CA GLY A 9 12.29 48.45 7.28
C GLY A 9 13.08 47.19 7.58
N GLU A 10 12.86 46.64 8.78
CA GLU A 10 13.31 45.33 9.21
C GLU A 10 12.56 44.25 8.43
N GLY A 11 13.22 43.65 7.43
CA GLY A 11 12.74 42.49 6.72
C GLY A 11 12.83 41.24 7.59
N ALA A 12 11.71 40.85 8.21
CA ALA A 12 11.58 39.59 8.93
C ALA A 12 11.84 38.39 8.01
N ILE A 13 12.96 37.69 8.23
CA ILE A 13 13.26 36.41 7.60
C ILE A 13 12.35 35.35 8.23
N GLN A 14 11.20 35.06 7.60
CA GLN A 14 10.42 33.86 7.93
C GLN A 14 11.19 32.62 7.44
N SER A 15 11.87 31.95 8.36
CA SER A 15 12.40 30.61 8.13
C SER A 15 11.23 29.64 7.89
N LYS A 16 11.03 29.20 6.64
CA LYS A 16 10.18 28.03 6.38
C LYS A 16 10.84 26.81 7.00
N GLY A 17 10.29 26.34 8.12
CA GLY A 17 10.66 25.06 8.72
C GLY A 17 10.53 23.92 7.71
N PRO A 18 11.25 22.81 7.90
CA PRO A 18 11.30 21.72 6.94
C PRO A 18 9.88 21.22 6.69
N GLY A 19 9.38 21.44 5.47
CA GLY A 19 8.08 20.95 5.05
C GLY A 19 8.05 19.44 5.29
N HIS A 20 7.14 19.01 6.16
CA HIS A 20 6.91 17.61 6.44
C HIS A 20 6.45 16.97 5.12
N ARG A 21 7.39 16.42 4.37
CA ARG A 21 7.09 15.71 3.12
C ARG A 21 6.44 14.40 3.53
N THR A 22 5.13 14.44 3.72
CA THR A 22 4.33 13.25 3.95
C THR A 22 4.41 12.41 2.68
N ARG A 23 5.39 11.51 2.60
CA ARG A 23 5.36 10.45 1.58
C ARG A 23 4.11 9.66 1.90
N ASN A 24 3.05 9.87 1.11
CA ASN A 24 1.88 9.01 1.17
C ASN A 24 2.36 7.57 1.03
N ASN A 25 1.97 6.70 1.97
CA ASN A 25 2.23 5.27 1.82
C ASN A 25 1.43 4.74 0.62
N VAL A 26 1.89 3.64 0.01
CA VAL A 26 1.26 3.08 -1.20
C VAL A 26 -0.22 2.79 -0.97
N ALA A 27 -0.59 2.37 0.24
CA ALA A 27 -1.98 2.15 0.62
C ALA A 27 -2.84 3.43 0.55
N ALA A 28 -2.32 4.58 1.02
CA ALA A 28 -3.00 5.87 0.93
C ALA A 28 -3.11 6.37 -0.52
N LEU A 29 -2.07 6.15 -1.34
CA LEU A 29 -2.11 6.47 -2.77
C LEU A 29 -3.19 5.66 -3.50
N LEU A 30 -3.31 4.38 -3.16
CA LEU A 30 -4.33 3.47 -3.68
C LEU A 30 -5.69 3.64 -2.99
N LYS A 31 -5.84 4.63 -2.09
CA LYS A 31 -7.03 4.86 -1.25
C LYS A 31 -7.56 3.60 -0.57
N MET A 32 -6.64 2.68 -0.24
CA MET A 32 -6.96 1.43 0.42
C MET A 32 -7.38 1.69 1.86
N LYS A 33 -8.58 1.21 2.21
CA LYS A 33 -9.08 1.19 3.59
C LYS A 33 -9.01 -0.20 4.21
N ILE A 34 -8.80 -1.21 3.37
CA ILE A 34 -8.84 -2.63 3.70
C ILE A 34 -7.73 -3.31 2.88
N VAL A 35 -6.90 -4.11 3.55
CA VAL A 35 -5.84 -4.92 2.93
C VAL A 35 -6.51 -5.98 2.08
N GLN A 36 -6.09 -6.10 0.82
CA GLN A 36 -6.59 -7.14 -0.07
C GLN A 36 -5.66 -8.37 0.00
N PRO A 37 -6.17 -9.60 -0.09
CA PRO A 37 -5.35 -10.82 -0.06
C PRO A 37 -4.25 -10.80 -1.12
N ARG A 38 -4.60 -10.33 -2.32
CA ARG A 38 -3.68 -10.12 -3.44
C ARG A 38 -2.56 -9.14 -3.15
N ALA A 39 -2.83 -8.11 -2.34
CA ALA A 39 -1.79 -7.17 -1.91
C ALA A 39 -0.78 -7.85 -0.97
N ILE A 40 -1.24 -8.74 -0.08
CA ILE A 40 -0.37 -9.54 0.79
C ILE A 40 0.49 -10.49 -0.06
N ALA A 41 -0.12 -11.21 -1.01
CA ALA A 41 0.60 -12.09 -1.93
C ALA A 41 1.67 -11.33 -2.73
N TYR A 42 1.34 -10.15 -3.24
CA TYR A 42 2.30 -9.30 -3.94
C TYR A 42 3.45 -8.86 -3.03
N ILE A 43 3.17 -8.41 -1.80
CA ILE A 43 4.22 -8.03 -0.83
C ILE A 43 5.13 -9.23 -0.52
N ALA A 44 4.58 -10.43 -0.32
CA ALA A 44 5.36 -11.63 -0.08
C ALA A 44 6.32 -11.94 -1.24
N VAL A 45 5.83 -11.82 -2.47
CA VAL A 45 6.64 -11.95 -3.69
C VAL A 45 7.77 -10.91 -3.73
N GLN A 46 7.47 -9.64 -3.42
CA GLN A 46 8.47 -8.57 -3.41
C GLN A 46 9.53 -8.79 -2.32
N VAL A 47 9.13 -9.24 -1.13
CA VAL A 47 10.05 -9.55 -0.02
C VAL A 47 10.93 -10.74 -0.39
N HIS A 48 10.38 -11.80 -0.99
CA HIS A 48 11.17 -12.94 -1.45
C HIS A 48 12.23 -12.51 -2.46
N PHE A 49 11.85 -11.75 -3.48
CA PHE A 49 12.78 -11.23 -4.47
C PHE A 49 13.86 -10.33 -3.85
N ALA A 50 13.51 -9.48 -2.89
CA ALA A 50 14.49 -8.64 -2.20
C ALA A 50 15.49 -9.44 -1.34
N LEU A 51 15.13 -10.66 -0.96
CA LEU A 51 15.98 -11.59 -0.20
C LEU A 51 16.73 -12.58 -1.10
N SER A 52 16.35 -12.70 -2.37
CA SER A 52 17.02 -13.60 -3.30
C SER A 52 18.31 -12.98 -3.85
N SER A 53 19.21 -13.81 -4.34
CA SER A 53 20.41 -13.38 -5.07
C SER A 53 20.10 -12.98 -6.52
N ALA A 54 18.83 -12.90 -6.91
CA ALA A 54 18.44 -12.61 -8.28
C ALA A 54 18.85 -11.18 -8.67
N SER A 55 19.63 -11.07 -9.74
CA SER A 55 20.06 -9.77 -10.26
C SER A 55 18.97 -9.00 -10.99
N SER A 56 17.91 -9.70 -11.43
CA SER A 56 16.81 -9.14 -12.21
C SER A 56 15.51 -9.91 -11.97
N TRP A 57 14.40 -9.22 -12.17
CA TRP A 57 13.08 -9.82 -12.03
C TRP A 57 12.76 -10.77 -13.18
N ALA A 58 12.41 -12.01 -12.85
CA ALA A 58 11.89 -13.01 -13.78
C ALA A 58 10.67 -13.72 -13.16
N VAL A 59 9.73 -14.19 -13.98
CA VAL A 59 8.53 -14.92 -13.49
C VAL A 59 8.91 -16.27 -12.89
N VAL A 60 9.90 -16.91 -13.51
CA VAL A 60 10.57 -18.11 -13.03
C VAL A 60 12.04 -17.74 -12.90
N ASP A 61 12.57 -17.87 -11.69
CA ASP A 61 13.92 -17.53 -11.30
C ASP A 61 14.60 -18.83 -10.87
N GLU A 62 15.28 -19.46 -11.82
CA GLU A 62 15.89 -20.79 -11.73
C GLU A 62 14.93 -21.84 -11.15
N ASP A 63 14.94 -22.00 -9.82
CA ASP A 63 14.18 -22.98 -9.06
C ASP A 63 12.89 -22.41 -8.44
N PHE A 64 12.64 -21.10 -8.54
CA PHE A 64 11.51 -20.44 -7.90
C PHE A 64 10.52 -19.82 -8.89
N ASN A 65 9.26 -20.23 -8.79
CA ASN A 65 8.17 -19.68 -9.60
C ASN A 65 7.36 -18.64 -8.82
N TYR A 66 7.63 -17.36 -9.07
CA TYR A 66 6.93 -16.26 -8.39
C TYR A 66 5.43 -16.22 -8.70
N LYS A 67 5.02 -16.68 -9.89
CA LYS A 67 3.60 -16.75 -10.25
C LYS A 67 2.89 -17.82 -9.43
N GLU A 68 3.48 -19.00 -9.31
CA GLU A 68 2.92 -20.10 -8.51
C GLU A 68 2.90 -19.73 -7.03
N PHE A 69 3.98 -19.16 -6.50
CA PHE A 69 4.03 -18.67 -5.13
C PHE A 69 2.93 -17.63 -4.85
N TYR A 70 2.74 -16.68 -5.76
CA TYR A 70 1.65 -15.70 -5.66
C TYR A 70 0.27 -16.38 -5.63
N LEU A 71 0.01 -17.27 -6.58
CA LEU A 71 -1.28 -17.97 -6.69
C LEU A 71 -1.55 -18.82 -5.45
N ASN A 72 -0.56 -19.55 -4.93
CA ASN A 72 -0.70 -20.34 -3.72
C ASN A 72 -1.10 -19.50 -2.50
N ILE A 73 -0.56 -18.29 -2.35
CA ILE A 73 -0.95 -17.37 -1.27
C ILE A 73 -2.38 -16.85 -1.51
N VAL A 74 -2.71 -16.47 -2.74
CA VAL A 74 -4.06 -16.00 -3.08
C VAL A 74 -5.09 -17.09 -2.81
N ASP A 75 -4.85 -18.32 -3.26
CA ASP A 75 -5.75 -19.45 -3.04
C ASP A 75 -5.91 -19.75 -1.55
N TYR A 76 -4.81 -19.70 -0.78
CA TYR A 76 -4.87 -19.86 0.66
C TYR A 76 -5.76 -18.81 1.34
N LEU A 77 -5.77 -17.56 0.85
CA LEU A 77 -6.50 -16.46 1.48
C LEU A 77 -7.91 -16.20 0.88
N GLU A 78 -8.17 -16.59 -0.36
CA GLU A 78 -9.45 -16.35 -1.07
C GLU A 78 -10.32 -17.61 -1.17
N ALA A 79 -9.76 -18.82 -1.09
CA ALA A 79 -10.46 -20.09 -1.26
C ALA A 79 -10.34 -21.03 -0.03
N PRO A 80 -10.91 -20.65 1.14
CA PRO A 80 -10.88 -21.50 2.33
C PRO A 80 -11.61 -22.83 2.09
N SER A 81 -10.96 -23.94 2.43
CA SER A 81 -11.53 -25.28 2.28
C SER A 81 -12.60 -25.63 3.34
N SER A 82 -12.71 -24.84 4.42
CA SER A 82 -13.70 -25.05 5.48
C SER A 82 -14.15 -23.73 6.14
N PRO A 83 -15.31 -23.71 6.82
CA PRO A 83 -15.80 -22.54 7.56
C PRO A 83 -14.85 -22.07 8.67
N GLU A 84 -14.19 -23.00 9.36
CA GLU A 84 -13.22 -22.70 10.42
C GLU A 84 -12.02 -21.95 9.84
N LYS A 85 -11.51 -22.42 8.69
CA LYS A 85 -10.41 -21.77 7.98
C LYS A 85 -10.81 -20.40 7.44
N ALA A 86 -12.05 -20.25 6.98
CA ALA A 86 -12.58 -18.95 6.58
C ALA A 86 -12.59 -17.95 7.75
N ALA A 87 -12.94 -18.40 8.96
CA ALA A 87 -12.90 -17.56 10.16
C ALA A 87 -11.45 -17.18 10.56
N GLU A 88 -10.52 -18.13 10.47
CA GLU A 88 -9.09 -17.90 10.71
C GLU A 88 -8.54 -16.84 9.75
N ILE A 89 -8.79 -17.00 8.44
CA ILE A 89 -8.35 -16.04 7.42
C ILE A 89 -8.99 -14.67 7.64
N LYS A 90 -10.29 -14.61 8.01
CA LYS A 90 -10.96 -13.34 8.34
C LYS A 90 -10.25 -12.62 9.49
N ASN A 91 -9.86 -13.34 10.54
CA ASN A 91 -9.11 -12.79 11.67
C ASN A 91 -7.69 -12.34 11.25
N LEU A 92 -7.00 -13.10 10.41
CA LEU A 92 -5.70 -12.74 9.87
C LEU A 92 -5.76 -11.44 9.05
N LEU A 93 -6.74 -11.31 8.16
CA LEU A 93 -6.91 -10.12 7.33
C LEU A 93 -7.33 -8.90 8.17
N LEU A 94 -8.11 -9.11 9.24
CA LEU A 94 -8.43 -8.07 10.22
C LEU A 94 -7.18 -7.62 11.00
N TRP A 95 -6.31 -8.55 11.37
CA TRP A 95 -5.04 -8.23 12.00
C TRP A 95 -4.15 -7.38 11.06
N TRP A 96 -4.04 -7.77 9.79
CA TRP A 96 -3.32 -6.97 8.78
C TRP A 96 -3.86 -5.55 8.64
N ASN A 97 -5.19 -5.37 8.64
CA ASN A 97 -5.80 -4.04 8.63
C ASN A 97 -5.35 -3.18 9.81
N ARG A 98 -5.24 -3.76 11.01
CA ARG A 98 -4.77 -3.04 12.21
C ARG A 98 -3.29 -2.68 12.12
N VAL A 99 -2.48 -3.54 11.53
CA VAL A 99 -1.04 -3.30 11.34
C VAL A 99 -0.80 -2.20 10.31
N VAL A 100 -1.50 -2.25 9.17
CA VAL A 100 -1.28 -1.32 8.04
C VAL A 100 -1.95 0.04 8.26
N PHE A 101 -3.16 0.07 8.82
CA PHE A 101 -3.96 1.29 8.99
C PHE A 101 -4.07 1.78 10.43
N GLY A 102 -3.51 1.04 11.39
CA GLY A 102 -3.57 1.36 12.82
C GLY A 102 -4.84 0.87 13.51
N ARG A 103 -4.91 1.08 14.84
CA ARG A 103 -5.96 0.56 15.73
C ARG A 103 -7.39 1.00 15.40
N ARG A 104 -7.57 2.04 14.59
CA ARG A 104 -8.89 2.53 14.13
C ARG A 104 -9.39 1.81 12.86
N SER A 105 -8.71 0.76 12.41
CA SER A 105 -9.15 -0.01 11.26
C SER A 105 -10.50 -0.69 11.50
N VAL A 106 -11.19 -1.03 10.41
CA VAL A 106 -12.54 -1.64 10.39
C VAL A 106 -12.63 -2.83 11.37
N ALA A 107 -13.74 -2.93 12.12
CA ALA A 107 -14.01 -4.05 13.04
C ALA A 107 -14.41 -5.34 12.33
N GLU A 108 -14.86 -5.23 11.08
CA GLU A 108 -15.22 -6.34 10.22
C GLU A 108 -14.38 -6.29 8.94
N TYR A 109 -13.80 -7.42 8.56
CA TYR A 109 -13.17 -7.55 7.25
C TYR A 109 -14.23 -7.75 6.16
N ARG A 110 -14.29 -6.80 5.21
CA ARG A 110 -15.07 -6.92 3.97
C ARG A 110 -14.13 -6.59 2.80
N PRO A 111 -13.74 -7.56 1.96
CA PRO A 111 -12.92 -7.25 0.80
C PRO A 111 -13.67 -6.25 -0.08
N LEU A 112 -12.94 -5.34 -0.74
CA LEU A 112 -13.58 -4.61 -1.83
C LEU A 112 -13.91 -5.68 -2.87
N GLN A 113 -15.20 -5.88 -3.14
CA GLN A 113 -15.60 -6.59 -4.35
C GLN A 113 -14.88 -5.86 -5.47
N ALA A 114 -14.09 -6.59 -6.26
CA ALA A 114 -13.42 -6.02 -7.41
C ALA A 114 -14.53 -5.55 -8.36
N GLU A 115 -15.00 -4.32 -8.17
CA GLU A 115 -15.73 -3.59 -9.18
C GLU A 115 -14.85 -3.73 -10.42
N SER A 116 -15.41 -4.36 -11.45
CA SER A 116 -14.77 -4.58 -12.73
C SER A 116 -14.09 -3.29 -13.18
N LEU A 117 -12.80 -3.14 -12.87
CA LEU A 117 -11.95 -2.09 -13.37
C LEU A 117 -11.72 -2.46 -14.84
N SER A 118 -12.73 -2.19 -15.65
CA SER A 118 -12.69 -2.23 -17.09
C SER A 118 -11.67 -1.19 -17.54
N VAL A 119 -10.41 -1.61 -17.71
CA VAL A 119 -9.33 -0.79 -18.28
C VAL A 119 -9.59 -0.44 -19.75
N ALA A 120 -10.69 -0.93 -20.34
CA ALA A 120 -11.14 -0.56 -21.67
C ALA A 120 -11.90 0.78 -21.67
N ARG A 121 -11.16 1.90 -21.66
CA ARG A 121 -11.48 3.13 -22.41
C ARG A 121 -10.43 4.20 -22.10
N SER A 122 -9.46 4.35 -22.99
CA SER A 122 -9.21 5.61 -23.71
C SER A 122 -7.86 5.52 -24.43
N ARG A 123 -7.91 5.21 -25.72
CA ARG A 123 -7.02 5.83 -26.70
C ARG A 123 -7.95 6.48 -27.71
N LYS A 124 -8.04 7.81 -27.65
CA LYS A 124 -8.44 8.64 -28.80
C LYS A 124 -7.16 9.09 -29.47
#